data_AF-A0A4R6S3I3-F1
#
_entry.id   AF-A0A4R6S3I3-F1
#
_cell.length_a   1.000
_cell.length_b   1.000
_cell.length_c   1.000
_cell.angle_alpha   90.00
_cell.angle_beta   90.00
_cell.angle_gamma   90.00
#
_symmetry.space_group_name_H-M   'P 1'
#
loop_
_entity.id
_entity.type
_entity.pdbx_description
1 polymer ?
#
loop_
_entity_poly.entity_id
_entity_poly.type
_entity_poly.pdbx_seq_one_letter_code
_entity_poly.pdbx_strand_id
1 'polypeptide(L)'
;MTGDHLQVDPDAIRLAGRSLHELADDSGTGASVADQLSQDKPMLGGSPPAEAIAARFMRLAGAGGLGGVHQELAGRLGHLGDDLHASVRTYEDHDDSAKRQFGDLA
;
A
#
# COMPACT_ATOMS: atom_id res chain seq x y z
N MET A 1 -4.02 -27.83 -26.52
CA MET A 1 -3.76 -26.57 -25.80
C MET A 1 -4.23 -26.78 -24.38
N THR A 2 -3.34 -27.22 -23.50
CA THR A 2 -3.60 -27.33 -22.07
C THR A 2 -3.73 -25.91 -21.54
N GLY A 3 -4.96 -25.49 -21.23
CA GLY A 3 -5.17 -24.28 -20.47
C GLY A 3 -4.46 -24.49 -19.15
N ASP A 4 -3.46 -23.66 -18.87
CA ASP A 4 -2.82 -23.60 -17.57
C ASP A 4 -3.91 -23.16 -16.60
N HIS A 5 -4.60 -24.14 -15.99
CA HIS A 5 -5.51 -23.88 -14.90
C HIS A 5 -4.62 -23.47 -13.74
N LEU A 6 -4.29 -22.18 -13.71
CA LEU A 6 -3.71 -21.54 -12.54
C LEU A 6 -4.71 -21.84 -11.41
N GLN A 7 -4.42 -22.84 -10.57
CA GLN A 7 -5.17 -23.06 -9.35
C GLN A 7 -4.89 -21.85 -8.48
N VAL A 8 -5.75 -20.86 -8.61
CA VAL A 8 -5.71 -19.65 -7.80
C VAL A 8 -6.22 -20.07 -6.42
N ASP A 9 -5.31 -20.11 -5.45
CA ASP A 9 -5.67 -20.27 -4.04
C ASP A 9 -6.21 -18.92 -3.51
N PRO A 10 -7.52 -18.81 -3.22
CA PRO A 10 -8.13 -17.57 -2.74
C PRO A 10 -7.52 -17.11 -1.41
N ASP A 11 -7.10 -18.04 -0.56
CA ASP A 11 -6.50 -17.71 0.73
C ASP A 11 -5.10 -17.12 0.57
N ALA A 12 -4.32 -17.62 -0.39
CA ALA A 12 -3.02 -17.05 -0.74
C ALA A 12 -3.15 -15.62 -1.28
N ILE A 13 -4.18 -15.33 -2.09
CA ILE A 13 -4.42 -13.97 -2.60
C ILE A 13 -4.89 -13.03 -1.50
N ARG A 14 -5.78 -13.47 -0.60
CA ARG A 14 -6.19 -12.66 0.57
C ARG A 14 -5.03 -12.37 1.51
N LEU A 15 -4.11 -13.32 1.68
CA LEU A 15 -2.90 -13.12 2.47
C LEU A 15 -2.02 -12.04 1.83
N ALA A 16 -1.80 -12.13 0.51
CA ALA A 16 -1.03 -11.13 -0.24
C ALA A 16 -1.68 -9.73 -0.17
N GLY A 17 -3.01 -9.63 -0.33
CA GLY A 17 -3.74 -8.37 -0.21
C GLY A 17 -3.63 -7.75 1.19
N ARG A 18 -3.67 -8.56 2.25
CA ARG A 18 -3.42 -8.09 3.62
C ARG A 18 -1.99 -7.60 3.82
N SER A 19 -0.98 -8.33 3.35
CA SER A 19 0.42 -7.91 3.46
C SER A 19 0.71 -6.62 2.68
N LEU A 20 0.02 -6.37 1.57
CA LEU A 20 0.13 -5.11 0.83
C LEU A 20 -0.48 -3.94 1.59
N HIS A 21 -1.60 -4.15 2.28
CA HIS A 21 -2.18 -3.15 3.19
C HIS A 21 -1.29 -2.85 4.39
N GLU A 22 -0.72 -3.88 5.03
CA GLU A 22 0.25 -3.70 6.13
C GLU A 22 1.46 -2.88 5.67
N LEU A 23 1.99 -3.17 4.47
CA LEU A 23 3.09 -2.40 3.89
C LEU A 23 2.69 -0.95 3.53
N ALA A 24 1.43 -0.72 3.15
CA ALA A 24 0.89 0.61 2.90
C ALA A 24 0.81 1.44 4.19
N ASP A 25 0.35 0.83 5.29
CA ASP A 25 0.27 1.45 6.61
C ASP A 25 1.66 1.78 7.18
N ASP A 26 2.61 0.85 7.05
CA ASP A 26 4.02 1.08 7.42
C ASP A 26 4.63 2.22 6.60
N SER A 27 4.32 2.29 5.31
CA SER A 27 4.75 3.39 4.44
C SER A 27 4.11 4.72 4.83
N GLY A 28 2.82 4.73 5.19
CA GLY A 28 2.11 5.91 5.70
C GLY A 28 2.68 6.40 7.04
N THR A 29 3.13 5.48 7.89
CA THR A 29 3.87 5.80 9.13
C THR A 29 5.19 6.50 8.80
N GLY A 30 5.92 6.03 7.78
CA GLY A 30 7.13 6.69 7.28
C GLY A 30 6.90 8.13 6.80
N ALA A 31 5.78 8.38 6.10
CA ALA A 31 5.39 9.74 5.69
C ALA A 31 5.11 10.64 6.91
N SER A 32 4.44 10.11 7.94
CA SER A 32 4.14 10.84 9.17
C SER A 32 5.39 11.16 10.00
N VAL A 33 6.35 10.23 10.06
CA VAL A 33 7.66 10.46 10.71
C VAL A 33 8.47 11.50 9.95
N ALA A 34 8.47 11.46 8.63
CA ALA A 34 9.13 12.50 7.82
C ALA A 34 8.51 13.88 8.07
N ASP A 35 7.19 13.97 8.13
CA ASP A 35 6.48 15.22 8.44
C ASP A 35 6.82 15.74 9.85
N GLN A 36 6.79 14.89 10.88
CA GLN A 36 7.22 15.25 12.24
C GLN A 36 8.68 15.70 12.31
N LEU A 37 9.59 14.98 11.63
CA LEU A 37 11.01 15.36 11.58
C LEU A 37 11.22 16.71 10.88
N SER A 38 10.36 17.06 9.92
CA SER A 38 10.39 18.38 9.26
C SER A 38 9.96 19.52 10.20
N GLN A 39 9.16 19.22 11.22
CA GLN A 39 8.62 20.17 12.19
C GLN A 39 9.57 20.39 13.39
N ASP A 40 10.48 19.45 13.68
CA ASP A 40 11.39 19.46 14.84
C ASP A 40 12.65 20.36 14.69
N LYS A 41 12.46 21.52 14.07
CA LYS A 41 13.46 22.57 13.82
C LYS A 41 14.32 23.05 15.02
N PRO A 42 13.91 22.99 16.32
CA PRO A 42 14.67 23.64 17.39
C PRO A 42 16.09 23.12 17.66
N MET A 43 16.48 21.95 17.13
CA MET A 43 17.74 21.29 17.52
C MET A 43 19.00 21.75 16.79
N LEU A 44 18.89 22.50 15.67
CA LEU A 44 20.06 22.88 14.86
C LEU A 44 20.66 24.26 15.24
N GLY A 45 19.98 25.05 16.07
CA GLY A 45 20.40 26.42 16.43
C GLY A 45 20.17 27.46 15.32
N GLY A 46 20.46 28.73 15.60
CA GLY A 46 20.17 29.88 14.71
C GLY A 46 21.33 30.35 13.81
N SER A 47 22.34 29.50 13.57
CA SER A 47 23.45 29.89 12.69
C SER A 47 23.03 29.77 11.21
N PRO A 48 23.51 30.63 10.29
CA PRO A 48 23.16 30.53 8.87
C PRO A 48 23.38 29.14 8.22
N PRO A 49 24.46 28.39 8.55
CA PRO A 49 24.63 27.02 8.07
C PRO A 49 23.59 26.04 8.62
N ALA A 50 23.20 26.19 9.89
CA ALA A 50 22.18 25.37 10.53
C ALA A 50 20.80 25.59 9.90
N GLU A 51 20.45 26.83 9.60
CA GLU A 51 19.20 27.17 8.90
C GLU A 51 19.15 26.57 7.49
N ALA A 52 20.27 26.60 6.76
CA ALA A 52 20.38 25.99 5.44
C ALA A 52 20.22 24.47 5.48
N ILE A 53 20.80 23.81 6.50
CA ILE A 53 20.65 22.37 6.73
C ILE A 53 19.19 22.04 7.07
N ALA A 54 18.57 22.79 7.99
CA ALA A 54 17.16 22.62 8.34
C ALA A 54 16.24 22.80 7.12
N ALA A 55 16.49 23.82 6.29
CA ALA A 55 15.73 24.06 5.07
C ALA A 55 15.85 22.91 4.06
N ARG A 56 17.04 22.32 3.94
CA ARG A 56 17.26 21.16 3.07
C ARG A 56 16.56 19.91 3.60
N PHE A 57 16.60 19.68 4.91
CA PHE A 57 15.87 18.58 5.55
C PHE A 57 14.36 18.71 5.35
N MET A 58 13.77 19.89 5.60
CA MET A 58 12.34 20.13 5.40
C MET A 58 11.92 19.86 3.95
N ARG A 59 12.74 20.27 2.98
CA ARG A 59 12.46 19.99 1.56
C ARG A 59 12.50 18.49 1.23
N LEU A 60 13.47 17.76 1.79
CA LEU A 60 13.60 16.32 1.57
C LEU A 60 12.50 15.53 2.28
N ALA A 61 12.00 16.02 3.41
CA ALA A 61 10.99 15.33 4.21
C ALA A 61 9.55 15.64 3.77
N GLY A 62 9.28 16.82 3.22
CA GLY A 62 7.92 17.25 2.84
C GLY A 62 7.33 16.54 1.62
N ALA A 63 6.16 17.01 1.18
CA ALA A 63 5.36 16.38 0.11
C ALA A 63 6.05 16.26 -1.26
N GLY A 64 7.05 17.11 -1.55
CA GLY A 64 7.86 17.00 -2.77
C GLY A 64 9.06 16.04 -2.65
N GLY A 65 9.25 15.41 -1.49
CA GLY A 65 10.35 14.51 -1.15
C GLY A 65 9.85 13.17 -0.60
N LEU A 66 10.51 12.67 0.44
CA LEU A 66 10.24 11.38 1.08
C LEU A 66 8.79 11.23 1.53
N GLY A 67 8.20 12.24 2.17
CA GLY A 67 6.80 12.18 2.62
C GLY A 67 5.82 11.92 1.48
N GLY A 68 6.00 12.60 0.33
CA GLY A 68 5.17 12.38 -0.86
C GLY A 68 5.38 11.02 -1.50
N VAL A 69 6.64 10.56 -1.62
CA VAL A 69 6.97 9.24 -2.17
C VAL A 69 6.34 8.12 -1.34
N HIS A 70 6.43 8.21 -0.01
CA HIS A 70 5.81 7.23 0.89
C HIS A 70 4.28 7.25 0.81
N GLN A 71 3.68 8.43 0.69
CA GLN A 71 2.22 8.57 0.55
C GLN A 71 1.71 8.02 -0.78
N GLU A 72 2.42 8.28 -1.89
CA GLU A 72 2.10 7.71 -3.20
C GLU A 72 2.25 6.18 -3.19
N LEU A 73 3.33 5.67 -2.60
CA LEU A 73 3.56 4.23 -2.48
C LEU A 73 2.46 3.57 -1.65
N ALA A 74 2.09 4.14 -0.51
CA ALA A 74 0.99 3.66 0.33
C ALA A 74 -0.33 3.59 -0.46
N GLY A 75 -0.66 4.64 -1.21
CA GLY A 75 -1.87 4.67 -2.04
C GLY A 75 -1.90 3.58 -3.12
N ARG A 76 -0.76 3.33 -3.79
CA ARG A 76 -0.64 2.28 -4.82
C ARG A 76 -0.74 0.87 -4.22
N LEU A 77 -0.12 0.63 -3.07
CA LEU A 77 -0.15 -0.65 -2.38
C LEU A 77 -1.55 -0.97 -1.86
N GLY A 78 -2.25 0.02 -1.29
CA GLY A 78 -3.65 -0.12 -0.88
C GLY A 78 -4.58 -0.46 -2.05
N HIS A 79 -4.48 0.29 -3.16
CA HIS A 79 -5.26 -0.02 -4.37
C HIS A 79 -5.04 -1.45 -4.88
N LEU A 80 -3.77 -1.90 -4.90
CA LEU A 80 -3.46 -3.27 -5.31
C LEU A 80 -4.06 -4.31 -4.35
N GLY A 81 -4.04 -4.04 -3.05
CA GLY A 81 -4.69 -4.88 -2.04
C GLY A 81 -6.21 -4.98 -2.27
N ASP A 82 -6.86 -3.87 -2.57
CA ASP A 82 -8.29 -3.81 -2.90
C ASP A 82 -8.62 -4.58 -4.18
N ASP A 83 -7.82 -4.42 -5.24
CA ASP A 83 -7.98 -5.13 -6.51
C ASP A 83 -7.87 -6.65 -6.34
N LEU A 84 -6.93 -7.11 -5.51
CA LEU A 84 -6.76 -8.53 -5.20
C LEU A 84 -7.95 -9.08 -4.41
N HIS A 85 -8.47 -8.36 -3.42
CA HIS A 85 -9.67 -8.76 -2.70
C HIS A 85 -10.92 -8.79 -3.58
N ALA A 86 -11.09 -7.81 -4.46
CA ALA A 86 -12.19 -7.78 -5.43
C ALA A 86 -12.12 -8.95 -6.41
N SER A 87 -10.91 -9.32 -6.83
CA SER A 87 -10.67 -10.47 -7.71
C SER A 87 -11.05 -11.79 -7.03
N VAL A 88 -10.67 -11.98 -5.76
CA VAL A 88 -11.07 -13.17 -4.98
C VAL A 88 -12.58 -13.25 -4.85
N ARG A 89 -13.24 -12.15 -4.49
CA ARG A 89 -14.70 -12.12 -4.35
C ARG A 89 -15.40 -12.51 -5.64
N THR A 90 -14.95 -11.97 -6.77
CA THR A 90 -15.51 -12.28 -8.09
C THR A 90 -15.33 -13.77 -8.43
N TYR A 91 -14.17 -14.34 -8.09
CA TYR A 91 -13.89 -15.76 -8.31
C TYR A 91 -14.83 -16.65 -7.49
N GLU A 92 -15.02 -16.34 -6.21
CA GLU A 92 -15.94 -17.09 -5.33
C GLU A 92 -17.40 -16.96 -5.76
N ASP A 93 -17.84 -15.75 -6.14
CA ASP A 93 -19.20 -15.52 -6.64
C ASP A 93 -19.47 -16.34 -7.92
N HIS A 94 -18.47 -16.48 -8.78
CA HIS A 94 -18.55 -17.33 -9.98
C HIS A 94 -18.58 -18.82 -9.65
N ASP A 95 -17.77 -19.29 -8.70
CA ASP A 95 -17.74 -20.68 -8.26
C ASP A 95 -19.07 -21.09 -7.59
N ASP A 96 -19.62 -20.24 -6.73
CA ASP A 96 -20.92 -20.46 -6.07
C ASP A 96 -22.09 -20.42 -7.06
N SER A 97 -21.99 -19.59 -8.10
CA SER A 97 -22.99 -19.56 -9.18
C SER A 97 -22.92 -20.80 -10.06
N ALA A 98 -21.71 -21.28 -10.39
CA ALA A 98 -21.52 -22.53 -11.11
C ALA A 98 -22.02 -23.74 -10.30
N LYS A 99 -21.70 -23.80 -9.00
CA LYS A 99 -22.21 -24.84 -8.08
C LYS A 99 -23.73 -24.87 -8.03
N ARG A 100 -24.40 -23.71 -7.97
CA ARG A 100 -25.88 -23.65 -8.00
C ARG A 100 -26.44 -24.10 -9.35
N GLN A 101 -25.86 -23.63 -10.45
CA GLN A 101 -26.38 -23.92 -11.79
C GLN A 101 -26.17 -25.38 -12.23
N PHE A 102 -25.06 -26.01 -11.83
CA PHE A 102 -24.72 -27.38 -12.23
C PHE A 102 -24.94 -28.41 -11.12
N GLY A 103 -25.02 -27.99 -9.85
CA GLY A 103 -25.38 -28.85 -8.72
C GLY A 103 -26.86 -29.21 -8.70
N ASP A 104 -27.74 -28.35 -9.22
CA ASP A 104 -29.17 -28.65 -9.42
C ASP A 104 -29.44 -29.61 -10.61
N LEU A 105 -28.40 -29.98 -11.37
CA LEU A 105 -28.47 -30.90 -12.51
C LEU A 105 -27.95 -32.33 -12.19
N ALA A 106 -27.57 -32.60 -10.93
CA ALA A 106 -27.09 -33.90 -10.45
C ALA A 106 -28.10 -34.55 -9.48
#